data_AF-A0A257B4M2-F1
#
_entry.id   AF-A0A257B4M2-F1
#
_cell.length_a   1.000
_cell.length_b   1.000
_cell.length_c   1.000
_cell.angle_alpha   90.00
_cell.angle_beta   90.00
_cell.angle_gamma   90.00
#
_symmetry.space_group_name_H-M   'P 1'
#
loop_
_entity.id
_entity.type
_entity.pdbx_description
1 polymer ?
#
loop_
_entity_poly.entity_id
_entity_poly.type
_entity_poly.pdbx_seq_one_letter_code
_entity_poly.pdbx_strand_id
1 'polypeptide(L)'
;MRPAASRPATQGQVMGDSEIIATLRALRSEILDLLSQVAGKGAAAGRLSRRTMDYESYRRTFEAYNGKIEDCYRRLAACYAQIDRVYRTNPNSPLYKSMTQTYLDAKAAFDNLKSTFSAVEHPESLRTEAVAVADRRLNERIATSARSAALPPAPAETAKDIIEADDSRFIGNFDGVEMFLLVKGDAACYVMFGWKEVVTNDEGKPSEQFHLSVVRSEMFPFQPSVRSLTATQHLENALKLKIASVEAQGEVLSNLSEFFMRAKSYTRIN
;
A
#
# COMPACT_ATOMS: atom_id res chain seq x y z
N MET A 1 -26.07 40.31 -8.28
CA MET A 1 -26.20 38.91 -7.80
C MET A 1 -24.87 38.48 -7.21
N ARG A 2 -24.80 38.26 -5.90
CA ARG A 2 -23.65 37.68 -5.19
C ARG A 2 -24.13 36.35 -4.57
N PRO A 3 -23.34 35.27 -4.63
CA PRO A 3 -23.72 34.02 -3.98
C PRO A 3 -23.54 34.16 -2.47
N ALA A 4 -24.54 33.71 -1.71
CA ALA A 4 -24.50 33.65 -0.27
C ALA A 4 -23.47 32.59 0.18
N ALA A 5 -22.56 33.02 1.04
CA ALA A 5 -21.55 32.17 1.65
C ALA A 5 -22.20 31.07 2.52
N SER A 6 -21.77 29.83 2.27
CA SER A 6 -22.00 28.65 3.09
C SER A 6 -21.48 28.87 4.52
N ARG A 7 -22.37 28.74 5.50
CA ARG A 7 -22.05 28.74 6.93
C ARG A 7 -21.26 27.48 7.33
N PRO A 8 -20.25 27.57 8.20
CA PRO A 8 -19.60 26.41 8.79
C PRO A 8 -20.50 25.73 9.82
N ALA A 9 -20.38 24.40 9.91
CA ALA A 9 -21.17 23.54 10.78
C ALA A 9 -20.98 23.86 12.28
N THR A 10 -22.10 24.00 12.98
CA THR A 10 -22.19 24.31 14.40
C THR A 10 -21.73 23.10 15.25
N GLN A 11 -20.54 23.18 15.84
CA GLN A 11 -20.21 22.42 17.05
C GLN A 11 -20.99 23.03 18.22
N GLY A 12 -22.03 22.36 18.71
CA GLY A 12 -22.74 22.79 19.93
C GLY A 12 -24.26 22.71 19.92
N GLN A 13 -24.89 22.09 18.93
CA GLN A 13 -26.35 21.91 18.97
C GLN A 13 -26.70 20.80 19.98
N VAL A 14 -27.39 21.18 21.06
CA VAL A 14 -28.01 20.21 21.99
C VAL A 14 -29.17 19.57 21.25
N MET A 15 -29.09 18.26 21.03
CA MET A 15 -30.15 17.51 20.36
C MET A 15 -31.32 17.30 21.33
N GLY A 16 -32.55 17.37 20.83
CA GLY A 16 -33.72 16.99 21.59
C GLY A 16 -33.69 15.50 21.96
N ASP A 17 -34.34 15.13 23.05
CA ASP A 17 -34.30 13.75 23.58
C ASP A 17 -34.78 12.69 22.55
N SER A 18 -35.82 13.01 21.79
CA SER A 18 -36.32 12.16 20.69
C SER A 18 -35.35 12.10 19.50
N GLU A 19 -34.59 13.15 19.27
CA GLU A 19 -33.61 13.25 18.19
C GLU A 19 -32.38 12.38 18.45
N ILE A 20 -31.95 12.26 19.72
CA ILE A 20 -30.83 11.39 20.12
C ILE A 20 -31.15 9.93 19.78
N ILE A 21 -32.34 9.44 20.15
CA ILE A 21 -32.75 8.05 19.85
C ILE A 21 -32.88 7.83 18.34
N ALA A 22 -33.50 8.77 17.62
CA ALA A 22 -33.63 8.68 16.17
C ALA A 22 -32.26 8.65 15.47
N THR A 23 -31.32 9.47 15.93
CA THR A 23 -29.96 9.55 15.40
C THR A 23 -29.16 8.30 15.68
N LEU A 24 -29.29 7.71 16.89
CA LEU A 24 -28.65 6.42 17.20
C LEU A 24 -29.19 5.28 16.34
N ARG A 25 -30.51 5.25 16.07
CA ARG A 25 -31.10 4.25 15.18
C ARG A 25 -30.63 4.42 13.73
N ALA A 26 -30.59 5.65 13.23
CA ALA A 26 -30.07 5.95 11.90
C ALA A 26 -28.60 5.54 11.78
N LEU A 27 -27.77 5.93 12.76
CA LEU A 27 -26.35 5.59 12.80
C LEU A 27 -26.13 4.08 12.87
N ARG A 28 -26.95 3.34 13.63
CA ARG A 28 -26.93 1.87 13.64
C ARG A 28 -27.23 1.29 12.26
N SER A 29 -28.21 1.83 11.54
CA SER A 29 -28.51 1.38 10.17
C SER A 29 -27.33 1.63 9.23
N GLU A 30 -26.74 2.83 9.28
CA GLU A 30 -25.55 3.17 8.49
C GLU A 30 -24.36 2.23 8.79
N ILE A 31 -24.14 1.90 10.07
CA ILE A 31 -23.11 0.96 10.51
C ILE A 31 -23.37 -0.44 9.96
N LEU A 32 -24.61 -0.91 9.96
CA LEU A 32 -24.98 -2.22 9.41
C LEU A 32 -24.83 -2.27 7.89
N ASP A 33 -25.19 -1.19 7.19
CA ASP A 33 -24.96 -1.07 5.75
C ASP A 33 -23.46 -1.08 5.42
N LEU A 34 -22.66 -0.33 6.20
CA LEU A 34 -21.21 -0.31 6.04
C LEU A 34 -20.59 -1.68 6.35
N LEU A 35 -21.08 -2.37 7.38
CA LEU A 35 -20.70 -3.75 7.72
C LEU A 35 -21.00 -4.70 6.56
N SER A 36 -22.17 -4.58 5.93
CA SER A 36 -22.53 -5.40 4.76
C SER A 36 -21.62 -5.13 3.56
N GLN A 37 -21.19 -3.88 3.36
CA GLN A 37 -20.25 -3.52 2.29
C GLN A 37 -18.85 -4.06 2.58
N VAL A 38 -18.36 -3.93 3.81
CA VAL A 38 -17.05 -4.45 4.23
C VAL A 38 -17.04 -5.98 4.19
N ALA A 39 -18.07 -6.65 4.68
CA ALA A 39 -18.19 -8.11 4.67
C ALA A 39 -18.43 -8.66 3.24
N GLY A 40 -19.28 -8.01 2.45
CA GLY A 40 -19.58 -8.40 1.07
C GLY A 40 -18.39 -8.20 0.13
N LYS A 41 -17.64 -7.10 0.29
CA LYS A 41 -16.38 -6.91 -0.45
C LYS A 41 -15.21 -7.69 0.15
N GLY A 42 -15.19 -8.01 1.44
CA GLY A 42 -14.21 -8.94 2.03
C GLY A 42 -14.40 -10.37 1.52
N ALA A 43 -15.64 -10.84 1.40
CA ALA A 43 -15.97 -12.15 0.80
C ALA A 43 -15.77 -12.18 -0.72
N ALA A 44 -16.08 -11.09 -1.43
CA ALA A 44 -15.83 -10.96 -2.87
C ALA A 44 -14.36 -10.66 -3.22
N ALA A 45 -13.59 -10.03 -2.33
CA ALA A 45 -12.13 -9.91 -2.47
C ALA A 45 -11.46 -11.28 -2.39
N GLY A 46 -12.07 -12.23 -1.67
CA GLY A 46 -11.65 -13.63 -1.67
C GLY A 46 -11.93 -14.39 -2.99
N ARG A 47 -12.96 -14.02 -3.78
CA ARG A 47 -13.43 -14.87 -4.90
C ARG A 47 -13.72 -14.20 -6.26
N LEU A 48 -13.94 -12.88 -6.36
CA LEU A 48 -14.44 -12.23 -7.59
C LEU A 48 -13.72 -10.95 -8.02
N SER A 49 -12.70 -10.47 -7.28
CA SER A 49 -11.97 -9.25 -7.65
C SER A 49 -10.45 -9.42 -7.76
N ARG A 50 -9.96 -10.66 -7.90
CA ARG A 50 -8.52 -10.96 -8.05
C ARG A 50 -7.93 -10.58 -9.42
N ARG A 51 -8.76 -10.11 -10.37
CA ARG A 51 -8.33 -9.77 -11.75
C ARG A 51 -8.62 -8.33 -12.20
N THR A 52 -9.29 -7.51 -11.40
CA THR A 52 -9.91 -6.26 -11.90
C THR A 52 -9.70 -5.03 -11.03
N MET A 53 -9.09 -5.13 -9.85
CA MET A 53 -8.86 -3.96 -9.00
C MET A 53 -7.37 -3.63 -8.92
N ASP A 54 -7.00 -2.50 -9.52
CA ASP A 54 -5.70 -1.85 -9.36
C ASP A 54 -5.41 -1.60 -7.86
N TYR A 55 -4.16 -1.77 -7.43
CA TYR A 55 -3.74 -1.60 -6.04
C TYR A 55 -4.10 -0.20 -5.50
N GLU A 56 -3.92 0.84 -6.30
CA GLU A 56 -4.30 2.21 -5.92
C GLU A 56 -5.82 2.34 -5.73
N SER A 57 -6.61 1.61 -6.50
CA SER A 57 -8.06 1.55 -6.32
C SER A 57 -8.44 0.85 -5.00
N TYR A 58 -7.75 -0.25 -4.67
CA TYR A 58 -7.94 -0.96 -3.40
C TYR A 58 -7.55 -0.09 -2.20
N ARG A 59 -6.37 0.55 -2.26
CA ARG A 59 -5.87 1.46 -1.21
C ARG A 59 -6.84 2.60 -0.96
N ARG A 60 -7.28 3.30 -2.01
CA ARG A 60 -8.27 4.40 -1.90
C ARG A 60 -9.59 3.91 -1.31
N THR A 61 -10.03 2.72 -1.69
CA THR A 61 -11.26 2.12 -1.16
C THR A 61 -11.12 1.78 0.33
N PHE A 62 -9.97 1.24 0.73
CA PHE A 62 -9.64 0.92 2.11
C PHE A 62 -9.58 2.19 2.98
N GLU A 63 -8.87 3.23 2.52
CA GLU A 63 -8.80 4.54 3.17
C GLU A 63 -10.18 5.20 3.30
N ALA A 64 -11.00 5.12 2.25
CA ALA A 64 -12.37 5.63 2.27
C ALA A 64 -13.26 4.89 3.30
N TYR A 65 -13.11 3.57 3.44
CA TYR A 65 -13.81 2.81 4.48
C TYR A 65 -13.30 3.16 5.88
N ASN A 66 -11.99 3.29 6.07
CA ASN A 66 -11.42 3.73 7.36
C ASN A 66 -11.97 5.10 7.78
N GLY A 67 -12.00 6.07 6.86
CA GLY A 67 -12.55 7.41 7.13
C GLY A 67 -14.03 7.37 7.53
N LYS A 68 -14.84 6.51 6.90
CA LYS A 68 -16.26 6.33 7.29
C LYS A 68 -16.41 5.68 8.66
N ILE A 69 -15.55 4.72 9.01
CA ILE A 69 -15.54 4.08 10.33
C ILE A 69 -15.17 5.09 11.42
N GLU A 70 -14.15 5.93 11.18
CA GLU A 70 -13.77 7.01 12.09
C GLU A 70 -14.89 8.05 12.27
N ASP A 71 -15.63 8.36 11.20
CA ASP A 71 -16.78 9.26 11.30
C ASP A 71 -17.91 8.68 12.16
N CYS A 72 -18.23 7.40 11.97
CA CYS A 72 -19.21 6.68 12.79
C CYS A 72 -18.80 6.70 14.28
N TYR A 73 -17.51 6.50 14.57
CA TYR A 73 -16.97 6.58 15.93
C TYR A 73 -17.18 7.96 16.56
N ARG A 74 -16.84 9.03 15.83
CA ARG A 74 -17.04 10.42 16.32
C ARG A 74 -18.50 10.73 16.61
N ARG A 75 -19.42 10.29 15.74
CA ARG A 75 -20.87 10.49 15.92
C ARG A 75 -21.42 9.68 17.11
N LEU A 76 -20.95 8.45 17.33
CA LEU A 76 -21.27 7.66 18.52
C LEU A 76 -20.78 8.35 19.80
N ALA A 77 -19.53 8.84 19.81
CA ALA A 77 -18.97 9.54 20.97
C ALA A 77 -19.74 10.83 21.29
N ALA A 78 -20.17 11.58 20.27
CA ALA A 78 -21.01 12.76 20.44
C ALA A 78 -22.38 12.43 21.05
N CYS A 79 -23.03 11.34 20.59
CA CYS A 79 -24.30 10.89 21.18
C CYS A 79 -24.13 10.45 22.64
N TYR A 80 -23.03 9.75 22.96
CA TYR A 80 -22.72 9.36 24.34
C TYR A 80 -22.59 10.59 25.26
N ALA A 81 -21.91 11.64 24.81
CA ALA A 81 -21.78 12.88 25.58
C ALA A 81 -23.13 13.57 25.85
N GLN A 82 -24.11 13.44 24.95
CA GLN A 82 -25.48 13.94 25.18
C GLN A 82 -26.25 13.05 26.16
N ILE A 83 -26.09 11.72 26.07
CA ILE A 83 -26.69 10.77 27.02
C ILE A 83 -26.18 11.00 28.45
N ASP A 84 -24.88 11.30 28.61
CA ASP A 84 -24.30 11.62 29.92
C ASP A 84 -24.91 12.90 30.53
N ARG A 85 -25.33 13.87 29.71
CA ARG A 85 -26.08 15.03 30.21
C ARG A 85 -27.45 14.63 30.74
N VAL A 86 -28.18 13.78 30.01
CA VAL A 86 -29.50 13.26 30.43
C VAL A 86 -29.37 12.42 31.71
N TYR A 87 -28.30 11.63 31.85
CA TYR A 87 -27.98 10.88 33.06
C TYR A 87 -27.86 11.79 34.28
N ARG A 88 -27.10 12.89 34.16
CA ARG A 88 -26.90 13.85 35.25
C ARG A 88 -28.19 14.56 35.67
N THR A 89 -29.14 14.72 34.75
CA THR A 89 -30.44 15.34 35.03
C THR A 89 -31.43 14.36 35.66
N ASN A 90 -31.56 13.14 35.12
CA ASN A 90 -32.44 12.10 35.70
C ASN A 90 -32.01 10.67 35.31
N PRO A 91 -31.21 9.99 36.15
CA PRO A 91 -30.60 8.70 35.84
C PRO A 91 -31.58 7.52 35.87
N ASN A 92 -32.77 7.69 36.45
CA ASN A 92 -33.78 6.63 36.53
C ASN A 92 -34.91 6.77 35.51
N SER A 93 -34.85 7.80 34.66
CA SER A 93 -35.90 8.05 33.68
C SER A 93 -36.02 6.90 32.66
N PRO A 94 -37.24 6.49 32.26
CA PRO A 94 -37.44 5.52 31.18
C PRO A 94 -36.76 5.94 29.88
N LEU A 95 -36.70 7.25 29.63
CA LEU A 95 -36.03 7.85 28.50
C LEU A 95 -34.52 7.59 28.51
N TYR A 96 -33.83 7.86 29.63
CA TYR A 96 -32.41 7.57 29.78
C TYR A 96 -32.09 6.08 29.56
N LYS A 97 -32.92 5.18 30.12
CA LYS A 97 -32.79 3.73 29.90
C LYS A 97 -32.93 3.35 28.43
N SER A 98 -33.92 3.92 27.73
CA SER A 98 -34.13 3.70 26.30
C SER A 98 -32.97 4.24 25.45
N MET A 99 -32.43 5.42 25.78
CA MET A 99 -31.28 6.00 25.08
C MET A 99 -30.03 5.14 25.27
N THR A 100 -29.78 4.72 26.51
CA THR A 100 -28.64 3.87 26.86
C THR A 100 -28.71 2.54 26.12
N GLN A 101 -29.87 1.88 26.10
CA GLN A 101 -30.02 0.63 25.35
C GLN A 101 -29.80 0.84 23.85
N THR A 102 -30.38 1.89 23.27
CA THR A 102 -30.21 2.17 21.83
C THR A 102 -28.74 2.47 21.49
N TYR A 103 -28.03 3.15 22.38
CA TYR A 103 -26.60 3.39 22.26
C TYR A 103 -25.79 2.10 22.33
N LEU A 104 -26.08 1.22 23.29
CA LEU A 104 -25.41 -0.07 23.42
C LEU A 104 -25.62 -0.94 22.18
N ASP A 105 -26.83 -0.96 21.61
CA ASP A 105 -27.12 -1.69 20.38
C ASP A 105 -26.31 -1.15 19.19
N ALA A 106 -26.24 0.19 19.05
CA ALA A 106 -25.45 0.84 18.00
C ALA A 106 -23.95 0.60 18.19
N LYS A 107 -23.47 0.63 19.44
CA LYS A 107 -22.08 0.34 19.80
C LYS A 107 -21.72 -1.11 19.48
N ALA A 108 -22.57 -2.07 19.81
CA ALA A 108 -22.34 -3.48 19.49
C ALA A 108 -22.21 -3.70 17.96
N ALA A 109 -23.04 -3.03 17.16
CA ALA A 109 -22.91 -3.06 15.71
C ALA A 109 -21.58 -2.43 15.24
N PHE A 110 -21.17 -1.31 15.86
CA PHE A 110 -19.90 -0.65 15.54
C PHE A 110 -18.69 -1.50 15.90
N ASP A 111 -18.69 -2.14 17.07
CA ASP A 111 -17.61 -3.03 17.51
C ASP A 111 -17.47 -4.21 16.54
N ASN A 112 -18.59 -4.77 16.06
CA ASN A 112 -18.60 -5.81 15.03
C ASN A 112 -18.05 -5.32 13.68
N LEU A 113 -18.45 -4.12 13.22
CA LEU A 113 -17.89 -3.48 12.03
C LEU A 113 -16.38 -3.29 12.15
N LYS A 114 -15.92 -2.77 13.29
CA LYS A 114 -14.49 -2.55 13.54
C LYS A 114 -13.72 -3.87 13.53
N SER A 115 -14.23 -4.90 14.22
CA SER A 115 -13.63 -6.23 14.22
C SER A 115 -13.57 -6.84 12.82
N THR A 116 -14.65 -6.71 12.05
CA THR A 116 -14.73 -7.22 10.67
C THR A 116 -13.74 -6.48 9.77
N PHE A 117 -13.65 -5.15 9.88
CA PHE A 117 -12.71 -4.34 9.12
C PHE A 117 -11.25 -4.61 9.49
N SER A 118 -10.94 -4.82 10.78
CA SER A 118 -9.60 -5.23 11.22
C SER A 118 -9.18 -6.61 10.72
N ALA A 119 -10.14 -7.48 10.38
CA ALA A 119 -9.89 -8.77 9.74
C ALA A 119 -9.74 -8.65 8.21
N VAL A 120 -10.07 -7.51 7.60
CA VAL A 120 -9.78 -7.25 6.19
C VAL A 120 -8.27 -7.03 6.05
N GLU A 121 -7.69 -7.69 5.05
CA GLU A 121 -6.25 -7.61 4.79
C GLU A 121 -5.84 -6.17 4.50
N HIS A 122 -4.97 -5.61 5.36
CA HIS A 122 -4.49 -4.24 5.20
C HIS A 122 -3.75 -4.10 3.86
N PRO A 123 -3.87 -2.96 3.15
CA PRO A 123 -3.07 -2.71 1.95
C PRO A 123 -1.56 -2.85 2.19
N GLU A 124 -1.12 -2.58 3.43
CA GLU A 124 0.27 -2.72 3.85
C GLU A 124 0.67 -4.18 4.14
N SER A 125 -0.23 -5.04 4.61
CA SER A 125 0.01 -6.50 4.71
C SER A 125 -0.08 -7.21 3.36
N LEU A 126 -0.64 -6.55 2.34
CA LEU A 126 -0.48 -6.94 0.94
C LEU A 126 0.96 -6.74 0.41
N ARG A 127 1.90 -6.25 1.23
CA ARG A 127 3.35 -6.30 0.93
C ARG A 127 3.92 -7.69 1.24
N THR A 128 3.97 -8.51 0.17
CA THR A 128 4.82 -9.70 -0.11
C THR A 128 5.38 -10.58 1.03
N GLU A 129 5.19 -11.91 0.92
CA GLU A 129 6.28 -12.85 1.26
C GLU A 129 7.46 -12.54 0.32
N ALA A 130 8.43 -11.78 0.81
CA ALA A 130 9.65 -11.55 0.07
C ALA A 130 10.48 -12.84 0.11
N VAL A 131 10.89 -13.35 -1.06
CA VAL A 131 12.00 -14.30 -1.11
C VAL A 131 13.26 -13.51 -0.77
N ALA A 132 13.59 -13.48 0.51
CA ALA A 132 14.78 -12.84 1.04
C ALA A 132 15.94 -13.84 0.99
N VAL A 133 16.93 -13.55 0.17
CA VAL A 133 18.19 -14.28 0.16
C VAL A 133 19.26 -13.36 0.74
N ALA A 134 19.90 -13.80 1.83
CA ALA A 134 21.04 -13.08 2.40
C ALA A 134 22.31 -13.42 1.59
N ASP A 135 22.41 -12.88 0.39
CA ASP A 135 23.54 -13.09 -0.52
C ASP A 135 24.13 -11.77 -1.00
N ARG A 136 25.34 -11.48 -0.50
CA ARG A 136 26.04 -10.20 -0.74
C ARG A 136 26.57 -10.05 -2.16
N ARG A 137 26.64 -11.13 -2.95
CA ARG A 137 27.29 -11.13 -4.27
C ARG A 137 26.66 -10.12 -5.24
N LEU A 138 25.33 -9.98 -5.22
CA LEU A 138 24.64 -9.04 -6.11
C LEU A 138 24.99 -7.60 -5.77
N ASN A 139 24.94 -7.29 -4.49
CA ASN A 139 25.24 -5.97 -3.97
C ASN A 139 26.67 -5.55 -4.30
N GLU A 140 27.64 -6.43 -4.04
CA GLU A 140 29.05 -6.25 -4.40
C GLU A 140 29.25 -6.07 -5.92
N ARG A 141 28.54 -6.85 -6.74
CA ARG A 141 28.60 -6.76 -8.20
C ARG A 141 28.08 -5.42 -8.71
N ILE A 142 26.96 -4.94 -8.17
CA ILE A 142 26.40 -3.63 -8.53
C ILE A 142 27.35 -2.52 -8.11
N ALA A 143 27.82 -2.52 -6.85
CA ALA A 143 28.77 -1.52 -6.35
C ALA A 143 30.06 -1.48 -7.17
N THR A 144 30.59 -2.64 -7.57
CA THR A 144 31.78 -2.72 -8.43
C THR A 144 31.50 -2.22 -9.84
N SER A 145 30.37 -2.60 -10.44
CA SER A 145 30.01 -2.20 -11.80
C SER A 145 29.72 -0.70 -11.90
N ALA A 146 29.06 -0.12 -10.90
CA ALA A 146 28.77 1.31 -10.84
C ALA A 146 30.02 2.16 -10.61
N ARG A 147 30.99 1.67 -9.80
CA ARG A 147 32.29 2.35 -9.59
C ARG A 147 33.21 2.31 -10.80
N SER A 148 33.12 1.27 -11.63
CA SER A 148 33.93 1.14 -12.84
C SER A 148 33.37 2.03 -13.94
N ALA A 149 33.56 3.35 -13.77
CA ALA A 149 33.08 4.43 -14.63
C ALA A 149 33.79 4.51 -16.00
N ALA A 150 34.01 3.37 -16.65
CA ALA A 150 34.49 3.31 -18.04
C ALA A 150 33.34 3.18 -19.05
N LEU A 151 32.13 2.87 -18.59
CA LEU A 151 30.93 2.78 -19.43
C LEU A 151 30.00 3.94 -19.12
N PRO A 152 29.45 4.60 -20.14
CA PRO A 152 28.44 5.62 -19.92
C PRO A 152 27.23 5.00 -19.21
N PRO A 153 26.54 5.76 -18.35
CA PRO A 153 25.26 5.35 -17.79
C PRO A 153 24.30 4.93 -18.92
N ALA A 154 23.34 4.06 -18.60
CA ALA A 154 22.34 3.66 -19.57
C ALA A 154 21.61 4.92 -20.09
N PRO A 155 21.27 4.99 -21.39
CA PRO A 155 20.60 6.16 -21.98
C PRO A 155 19.33 6.52 -21.21
N ALA A 156 18.97 7.80 -21.12
CA ALA A 156 17.75 8.23 -20.42
C ALA A 156 16.46 7.54 -20.91
N GLU A 157 16.43 7.14 -22.18
CA GLU A 157 15.32 6.36 -22.79
C GLU A 157 15.08 5.01 -22.10
N THR A 158 16.12 4.44 -21.49
CA THR A 158 16.04 3.22 -20.68
C THR A 158 14.95 3.29 -19.61
N ALA A 159 14.82 4.47 -18.99
CA ALA A 159 13.87 4.63 -17.91
C ALA A 159 12.43 4.57 -18.43
N LYS A 160 12.18 5.00 -19.67
CA LYS A 160 10.90 4.79 -20.37
C LYS A 160 10.70 3.34 -20.74
N ASP A 161 11.73 2.68 -21.28
CA ASP A 161 11.68 1.26 -21.64
C ASP A 161 11.30 0.35 -20.46
N ILE A 162 11.73 0.71 -19.25
CA ILE A 162 11.36 -0.01 -18.02
C ILE A 162 9.86 0.11 -17.75
N ILE A 163 9.30 1.30 -17.92
CA ILE A 163 7.88 1.58 -17.67
C ILE A 163 6.99 0.92 -18.74
N GLU A 164 7.49 0.88 -19.98
CA GLU A 164 6.79 0.35 -21.15
C GLU A 164 7.05 -1.15 -21.40
N ALA A 165 7.64 -1.87 -20.45
CA ALA A 165 7.89 -3.30 -20.56
C ALA A 165 6.57 -4.11 -20.71
N ASP A 166 6.60 -5.16 -21.53
CA ASP A 166 5.43 -6.01 -21.81
C ASP A 166 5.06 -6.88 -20.60
N ASP A 167 6.08 -7.37 -19.88
CA ASP A 167 5.92 -8.13 -18.64
C ASP A 167 6.98 -7.70 -17.62
N SER A 168 6.59 -7.67 -16.35
CA SER A 168 7.47 -7.37 -15.23
C SER A 168 7.22 -8.38 -14.13
N ARG A 169 8.29 -9.01 -13.65
CA ARG A 169 8.23 -9.99 -12.59
C ARG A 169 9.19 -9.63 -11.48
N PHE A 170 8.69 -9.48 -10.26
CA PHE A 170 9.56 -9.41 -9.09
C PHE A 170 10.19 -10.79 -8.81
N ILE A 171 11.50 -10.82 -8.63
CA ILE A 171 12.26 -12.06 -8.43
C ILE A 171 12.57 -12.29 -6.96
N GLY A 172 12.92 -11.24 -6.22
CA GLY A 172 13.24 -11.35 -4.80
C GLY A 172 14.08 -10.18 -4.28
N ASN A 173 14.45 -10.26 -3.00
CA ASN A 173 15.36 -9.33 -2.35
C ASN A 173 16.66 -10.06 -1.98
N PHE A 174 17.78 -9.51 -2.43
CA PHE A 174 19.12 -10.06 -2.27
C PHE A 174 20.01 -9.05 -1.55
N ASP A 175 20.24 -9.27 -0.25
CA ASP A 175 21.06 -8.38 0.58
C ASP A 175 20.68 -6.89 0.50
N GLY A 176 19.37 -6.59 0.48
CA GLY A 176 18.85 -5.23 0.38
C GLY A 176 18.70 -4.72 -1.05
N VAL A 177 19.01 -5.55 -2.06
CA VAL A 177 18.77 -5.26 -3.47
C VAL A 177 17.49 -5.93 -3.94
N GLU A 178 16.53 -5.13 -4.39
CA GLU A 178 15.30 -5.65 -4.99
C GLU A 178 15.53 -5.95 -6.46
N MET A 179 15.25 -7.18 -6.90
CA MET A 179 15.51 -7.62 -8.27
C MET A 179 14.21 -7.95 -9.01
N PHE A 180 14.12 -7.45 -10.24
CA PHE A 180 13.00 -7.63 -11.15
C PHE A 180 13.51 -8.16 -12.49
N LEU A 181 12.71 -8.98 -13.16
CA LEU A 181 12.91 -9.37 -14.55
C LEU A 181 11.90 -8.62 -15.41
N LEU A 182 12.40 -7.88 -16.39
CA LEU A 182 11.58 -7.19 -17.38
C LEU A 182 11.70 -7.88 -18.72
N VAL A 183 10.57 -8.05 -19.40
CA VAL A 183 10.48 -8.62 -20.75
C VAL A 183 9.96 -7.57 -21.71
N LYS A 184 10.61 -7.44 -22.86
CA LYS A 184 10.23 -6.55 -23.97
C LYS A 184 10.42 -7.31 -25.27
N GLY A 185 9.31 -7.74 -25.88
CA GLY A 185 9.31 -8.66 -27.01
C GLY A 185 10.07 -9.96 -26.69
N ASP A 186 11.05 -10.29 -27.53
CA ASP A 186 11.88 -11.49 -27.40
C ASP A 186 13.14 -11.29 -26.57
N ALA A 187 13.24 -10.19 -25.83
CA ALA A 187 14.38 -9.86 -24.99
C ALA A 187 13.97 -9.56 -23.55
N ALA A 188 14.89 -9.75 -22.62
CA ALA A 188 14.69 -9.46 -21.20
C ALA A 188 15.92 -8.80 -20.58
N CYS A 189 15.71 -8.08 -19.49
CA CYS A 189 16.79 -7.62 -18.62
C CYS A 189 16.39 -7.72 -17.15
N TYR A 190 17.40 -7.74 -16.27
CA TYR A 190 17.17 -7.56 -14.86
C TYR A 190 17.21 -6.07 -14.52
N VAL A 191 16.29 -5.64 -13.67
CA VAL A 191 16.30 -4.30 -13.09
C VAL A 191 16.42 -4.46 -11.59
N MET A 192 17.34 -3.72 -11.00
CA MET A 192 17.67 -3.78 -9.58
C MET A 192 17.52 -2.41 -8.96
N PHE A 193 16.89 -2.38 -7.78
CA PHE A 193 16.60 -1.16 -7.04
C PHE A 193 17.08 -1.27 -5.61
N GLY A 194 17.74 -0.20 -5.14
CA GLY A 194 18.34 -0.15 -3.82
C GLY A 194 19.61 -1.01 -3.76
N TRP A 195 20.76 -0.43 -3.43
CA TRP A 195 21.94 -1.22 -3.07
C TRP A 195 22.79 -0.49 -2.06
N LYS A 196 23.70 -1.22 -1.41
CA LYS A 196 24.60 -0.67 -0.39
C LYS A 196 26.02 -0.66 -0.90
N GLU A 197 26.65 0.50 -0.90
CA GLU A 197 28.07 0.60 -1.16
C GLU A 197 28.82 0.82 0.15
N VAL A 198 29.90 0.06 0.36
CA VAL A 198 30.87 0.39 1.41
C VAL A 198 31.89 1.35 0.80
N VAL A 199 31.86 2.59 1.27
CA VAL A 199 32.77 3.67 0.87
C VAL A 199 33.68 3.99 2.04
N THR A 200 34.98 4.15 1.78
CA THR A 200 35.92 4.63 2.79
C THR A 200 35.75 6.13 2.93
N ASN A 201 35.42 6.61 4.14
CA ASN A 201 35.32 8.03 4.41
C ASN A 201 36.71 8.70 4.49
N ASP A 202 36.73 10.04 4.61
CA ASP A 202 37.96 10.83 4.68
C ASP A 202 38.86 10.46 5.88
N GLU A 203 38.33 9.74 6.88
CA GLU A 203 39.08 9.24 8.05
C GLU A 203 39.65 7.82 7.84
N GLY A 204 39.51 7.23 6.66
CA GLY A 204 39.96 5.87 6.38
C GLY A 204 39.06 4.78 6.98
N LYS A 205 37.87 5.12 7.50
CA LYS A 205 36.90 4.17 8.05
C LYS A 205 35.87 3.75 7.00
N PRO A 206 35.47 2.47 6.97
CA PRO A 206 34.38 2.02 6.11
C PRO A 206 33.06 2.63 6.59
N SER A 207 32.27 3.16 5.66
CA SER A 207 30.91 3.67 5.87
C SER A 207 29.97 3.05 4.83
N GLU A 208 28.80 2.60 5.27
CA GLU A 208 27.77 2.09 4.37
C GLU A 208 26.94 3.25 3.80
N GLN A 209 26.91 3.39 2.47
CA GLN A 209 26.05 4.32 1.75
C GLN A 209 24.95 3.54 1.03
N PHE A 210 23.70 3.95 1.23
CA PHE A 210 22.55 3.37 0.56
C PHE A 210 22.20 4.18 -0.68
N HIS A 211 22.19 3.53 -1.84
CA HIS A 211 21.85 4.14 -3.11
C HIS A 211 20.42 3.76 -3.49
N LEU A 212 19.52 4.75 -3.47
CA LEU A 212 18.14 4.61 -3.97
C LEU A 212 18.06 4.87 -5.47
N SER A 213 18.95 4.22 -6.22
CA SER A 213 19.05 4.36 -7.67
C SER A 213 18.57 3.08 -8.35
N VAL A 214 18.28 3.20 -9.65
CA VAL A 214 17.90 2.06 -10.49
C VAL A 214 19.10 1.67 -11.32
N VAL A 215 19.44 0.38 -11.30
CA VAL A 215 20.42 -0.20 -12.22
C VAL A 215 19.77 -1.31 -13.03
N ARG A 216 20.34 -1.57 -14.18
CA ARG A 216 19.80 -2.46 -15.19
C ARG A 216 20.92 -3.36 -15.71
N SER A 217 20.62 -4.63 -15.95
CA SER A 217 21.53 -5.50 -16.71
C SER A 217 21.48 -5.19 -18.20
N GLU A 218 22.49 -5.63 -18.94
CA GLU A 218 22.35 -5.74 -20.39
C GLU A 218 21.16 -6.63 -20.78
N MET A 219 20.60 -6.37 -21.97
CA MET A 219 19.49 -7.16 -22.50
C MET A 219 20.01 -8.53 -22.97
N PHE A 220 19.23 -9.57 -22.74
CA PHE A 220 19.52 -10.92 -23.17
C PHE A 220 18.29 -11.57 -23.80
N PRO A 221 18.45 -12.62 -24.65
CA PRO A 221 17.30 -13.28 -25.28
C PRO A 221 16.34 -13.89 -24.26
N PHE A 222 15.06 -13.59 -24.38
CA PHE A 222 14.03 -14.14 -23.51
C PHE A 222 13.59 -15.51 -24.02
N GLN A 223 14.07 -16.57 -23.35
CA GLN A 223 13.65 -17.94 -23.64
C GLN A 223 12.65 -18.43 -22.57
N PRO A 224 11.71 -19.35 -22.90
CA PRO A 224 10.77 -19.90 -21.93
C PRO A 224 11.43 -20.48 -20.67
N SER A 225 12.65 -21.03 -20.80
CA SER A 225 13.46 -21.56 -19.70
C SER A 225 13.85 -20.50 -18.67
N VAL A 226 14.03 -19.24 -19.09
CA VAL A 226 14.32 -18.11 -18.19
C VAL A 226 13.13 -17.87 -17.25
N ARG A 227 11.91 -18.05 -17.75
CA ARG A 227 10.69 -17.84 -16.93
C ARG A 227 10.55 -18.88 -15.82
N SER A 228 11.07 -20.08 -16.02
CA SER A 228 11.01 -21.17 -15.03
C SER A 228 12.14 -21.15 -14.00
N LEU A 229 13.07 -20.20 -14.07
CA LEU A 229 14.18 -20.15 -13.12
C LEU A 229 13.69 -19.84 -11.70
N THR A 230 14.38 -20.41 -10.72
CA THR A 230 14.21 -20.05 -9.31
C THR A 230 14.86 -18.68 -9.02
N ALA A 231 14.51 -18.07 -7.88
CA ALA A 231 15.10 -16.80 -7.47
C ALA A 231 16.64 -16.86 -7.41
N THR A 232 17.21 -17.94 -6.85
CA THR A 232 18.66 -18.16 -6.82
C THR A 232 19.25 -18.33 -8.21
N GLN A 233 18.57 -19.03 -9.13
CA GLN A 233 19.06 -19.19 -10.50
C GLN A 233 19.03 -17.87 -11.29
N HIS A 234 18.02 -17.02 -11.05
CA HIS A 234 17.99 -15.67 -11.59
C HIS A 234 19.15 -14.82 -11.05
N LEU A 235 19.46 -14.92 -9.76
CA LEU A 235 20.63 -14.26 -9.16
C LEU A 235 21.92 -14.70 -9.87
N GLU A 236 22.16 -16.01 -10.00
CA GLU A 236 23.35 -16.53 -10.69
C GLU A 236 23.46 -16.06 -12.14
N ASN A 237 22.32 -15.85 -12.80
CA ASN A 237 22.30 -15.32 -14.15
C ASN A 237 22.64 -13.82 -14.17
N ALA A 238 22.02 -13.03 -13.29
CA ALA A 238 22.28 -11.59 -13.17
C ALA A 238 23.74 -11.27 -12.85
N LEU A 239 24.40 -12.07 -12.01
CA LEU A 239 25.81 -11.90 -11.63
C LEU A 239 26.78 -12.02 -12.83
N LYS A 240 26.39 -12.72 -13.90
CA LYS A 240 27.20 -12.91 -15.11
C LYS A 240 27.09 -11.74 -16.08
N LEU A 241 26.02 -10.96 -15.98
CA LEU A 241 25.71 -9.88 -16.90
C LEU A 241 26.43 -8.59 -16.50
N LYS A 242 26.54 -7.68 -17.47
CA LYS A 242 26.96 -6.29 -17.20
C LYS A 242 25.80 -5.50 -16.63
N ILE A 243 26.08 -4.62 -15.67
CA ILE A 243 25.10 -3.77 -14.98
C ILE A 243 25.47 -2.31 -15.18
N ALA A 244 24.49 -1.48 -15.55
CA ALA A 244 24.64 -0.04 -15.75
C ALA A 244 23.58 0.73 -14.93
N SER A 245 23.95 1.93 -14.48
CA SER A 245 23.01 2.86 -13.84
C SER A 245 22.01 3.41 -14.85
N VAL A 246 20.78 3.63 -14.40
CA VAL A 246 19.73 4.27 -15.19
C VAL A 246 19.62 5.72 -14.73
N GLU A 247 19.89 6.66 -15.64
CA GLU A 247 19.62 8.08 -15.39
C GLU A 247 18.14 8.38 -15.64
N ALA A 248 17.39 8.60 -14.56
CA ALA A 248 15.99 8.99 -14.62
C ALA A 248 15.83 10.46 -14.23
N GLN A 249 15.08 11.23 -15.01
CA GLN A 249 14.65 12.60 -14.68
C GLN A 249 13.40 12.56 -13.80
N GLY A 250 13.16 13.62 -13.01
CA GLY A 250 12.19 13.63 -11.90
C GLY A 250 10.82 12.98 -12.16
N GLU A 251 10.15 13.31 -13.27
CA GLU A 251 8.86 12.70 -13.64
C GLU A 251 8.97 11.17 -13.88
N VAL A 252 10.06 10.74 -14.51
CA VAL A 252 10.34 9.33 -14.78
C VAL A 252 10.64 8.58 -13.48
N LEU A 253 11.29 9.23 -12.50
CA LEU A 253 11.54 8.63 -11.19
C LEU A 253 10.24 8.27 -10.47
N SER A 254 9.24 9.17 -10.50
CA SER A 254 7.91 8.91 -9.92
C SER A 254 7.26 7.70 -10.58
N ASN A 255 7.29 7.64 -11.93
CA ASN A 255 6.71 6.54 -12.69
C ASN A 255 7.42 5.20 -12.43
N LEU A 256 8.74 5.21 -12.28
CA LEU A 256 9.52 4.01 -11.91
C LEU A 256 9.12 3.50 -10.53
N SER A 257 8.90 4.41 -9.55
CA SER A 257 8.43 4.00 -8.22
C SER A 257 7.07 3.30 -8.28
N GLU A 258 6.12 3.86 -9.04
CA GLU A 258 4.79 3.30 -9.23
C GLU A 258 4.85 1.97 -9.98
N PHE A 259 5.75 1.87 -10.96
CA PHE A 259 6.00 0.64 -11.69
C PHE A 259 6.48 -0.49 -10.76
N PHE A 260 7.50 -0.26 -9.93
CA PHE A 260 8.00 -1.30 -9.02
C PHE A 260 6.99 -1.68 -7.94
N MET A 261 6.17 -0.72 -7.47
CA MET A 261 5.06 -1.03 -6.57
C MET A 261 4.04 -1.98 -7.23
N ARG A 262 3.71 -1.75 -8.50
CA ARG A 262 2.83 -2.64 -9.28
C ARG A 262 3.47 -4.01 -9.54
N ALA A 263 4.74 -4.05 -9.93
CA ALA A 263 5.45 -5.31 -10.20
C ALA A 263 5.48 -6.25 -8.97
N LYS A 264 5.64 -5.69 -7.77
CA LYS A 264 5.59 -6.46 -6.51
C LYS A 264 4.21 -7.07 -6.26
N SER A 265 3.13 -6.35 -6.57
CA SER A 265 1.77 -6.85 -6.31
C SER A 265 1.41 -8.06 -7.20
N TYR A 266 1.90 -8.11 -8.44
CA TYR A 266 1.61 -9.19 -9.39
C TYR A 266 2.25 -10.54 -9.06
N THR A 267 3.32 -10.57 -8.27
CA THR A 267 4.02 -11.83 -7.93
C THR A 267 3.28 -12.76 -6.97
N ARG A 268 2.14 -12.34 -6.42
CA ARG A 268 1.30 -13.17 -5.53
C ARG A 268 0.40 -14.17 -6.27
N ILE A 269 0.51 -14.28 -7.59
CA ILE A 269 -0.43 -15.04 -8.44
C ILE A 269 0.17 -16.36 -8.97
N ASN A 270 1.49 -16.60 -8.83
CA ASN A 270 2.15 -17.83 -9.30
C ASN A 270 2.88 -18.57 -8.20
#